data_AF-A0AAV8EJT4-F1
#
_entry.id   AF-A0AAV8EJT4-F1
#
_cell.length_a   1.000
_cell.length_b   1.000
_cell.length_c   1.000
_cell.angle_alpha   90.00
_cell.angle_beta   90.00
_cell.angle_gamma   90.00
#
_symmetry.space_group_name_H-M   'P 1'
#
loop_
_entity.id
_entity.type
_entity.pdbx_description
1 polymer ?
#
loop_
_entity_poly.entity_id
_entity_poly.type
_entity_poly.pdbx_seq_one_letter_code
_entity_poly.pdbx_strand_id
1 'polypeptide(L)'
;MYQLAEHYDQVIATDASAAQLKHAAKHPKVHYLHTPISLSEDELVSKLGGDNSIDLIISATAVHWFDLPFFYSVANRVLKKPHGIIAVWTFYDMRDLKKSMKMLREAVLPYCDPRLCYPLEGYRKLPFPFESAGYGCEGSPIELDTEVKMTFDEYVK
;
A
#
# COMPACT_ATOMS: atom_id res chain seq x y z
N MET A 1 -9.69 2.42 4.80
CA MET A 1 -9.68 3.88 4.52
C MET A 1 -10.46 4.67 5.56
N TYR A 2 -11.68 4.26 5.94
CA TYR A 2 -12.49 4.96 6.97
C TYR A 2 -11.79 5.13 8.32
N GLN A 3 -11.12 4.09 8.81
CA GLN A 3 -10.36 4.15 10.08
C GLN A 3 -9.23 5.20 10.05
N LEU A 4 -8.59 5.47 8.90
CA LEU A 4 -7.57 6.52 8.83
C LEU A 4 -8.17 7.91 9.01
N ALA A 5 -9.36 8.13 8.44
CA ALA A 5 -10.05 9.41 8.57
C ALA A 5 -10.59 9.68 10.00
N GLU A 6 -10.58 8.67 10.87
CA GLU A 6 -10.85 8.85 12.30
C GLU A 6 -9.63 9.41 13.04
N HIS A 7 -8.42 9.12 12.56
CA HIS A 7 -7.16 9.52 13.21
C HIS A 7 -6.46 10.73 12.57
N TYR A 8 -6.77 11.03 11.30
CA TYR A 8 -6.17 12.13 10.55
C TYR A 8 -7.23 13.14 10.09
N ASP A 9 -6.87 14.43 10.12
CA ASP A 9 -7.76 15.52 9.68
C ASP A 9 -8.03 15.46 8.17
N GLN A 10 -7.04 15.01 7.41
CA GLN A 10 -7.12 14.89 5.96
C GLN A 10 -6.46 13.60 5.49
N VAL A 11 -7.09 12.94 4.52
CA VAL A 11 -6.53 11.78 3.81
C VAL A 11 -6.48 12.11 2.32
N ILE A 12 -5.35 11.87 1.68
CA ILE A 12 -5.21 11.92 0.22
C ILE A 12 -5.13 10.48 -0.26
N ALA A 13 -6.14 10.04 -1.00
CA ALA A 13 -6.19 8.69 -1.58
C ALA A 13 -5.92 8.79 -3.08
N THR A 14 -4.84 8.15 -3.54
CA THR A 14 -4.42 8.21 -4.94
C THR A 14 -4.53 6.85 -5.60
N ASP A 15 -4.82 6.86 -6.91
CA ASP A 15 -4.78 5.67 -7.75
C ASP A 15 -4.43 6.08 -9.19
N ALA A 16 -3.74 5.21 -9.92
CA ALA A 16 -3.46 5.41 -11.34
C ALA A 16 -4.68 5.14 -12.23
N SER A 17 -5.69 4.44 -11.71
CA SER A 17 -6.94 4.11 -12.38
C SER A 17 -8.06 5.07 -12.00
N ALA A 18 -8.45 5.93 -12.94
CA ALA A 18 -9.64 6.77 -12.79
C ALA A 18 -10.92 5.94 -12.57
N ALA A 19 -10.96 4.70 -13.08
CA ALA A 19 -12.09 3.80 -12.87
C ALA A 19 -12.19 3.32 -11.41
N GLN A 20 -11.06 3.07 -10.72
CA GLN A 20 -11.06 2.74 -9.29
C GLN A 20 -11.59 3.92 -8.46
N LEU A 21 -11.10 5.13 -8.75
CA LEU A 21 -11.54 6.34 -8.05
C LEU A 21 -13.04 6.64 -8.23
N LYS A 22 -13.61 6.31 -9.40
CA LYS A 22 -15.05 6.48 -9.64
C LYS A 22 -15.92 5.62 -8.71
N HIS A 23 -15.42 4.45 -8.30
CA HIS A 23 -16.12 3.54 -7.40
C HIS A 23 -15.71 3.74 -5.93
N ALA A 24 -14.77 4.65 -5.66
CA ALA A 24 -14.34 4.94 -4.31
C ALA A 24 -15.50 5.54 -3.50
N ALA A 25 -15.68 5.03 -2.29
CA ALA A 25 -16.73 5.50 -1.40
C ALA A 25 -16.43 6.91 -0.90
N LYS A 26 -17.43 7.79 -0.94
CA LYS A 26 -17.24 9.20 -0.55
C LYS A 26 -17.01 9.32 0.96
N HIS A 27 -16.07 10.18 1.36
CA HIS A 27 -15.83 10.50 2.76
C HIS A 27 -15.40 11.97 2.89
N PRO A 28 -15.94 12.75 3.85
CA PRO A 28 -15.70 14.21 3.92
C PRO A 28 -14.24 14.60 4.15
N LYS A 29 -13.45 13.72 4.79
CA LYS A 29 -12.01 13.93 5.04
C LYS A 29 -11.09 13.33 3.97
N VAL A 30 -11.62 12.60 2.98
CA VAL A 30 -10.81 11.92 1.97
C VAL A 30 -10.89 12.65 0.64
N HIS A 31 -9.73 13.05 0.13
CA HIS A 31 -9.54 13.67 -1.17
C HIS A 31 -8.98 12.62 -2.13
N TYR A 32 -9.78 12.25 -3.12
CA TYR A 32 -9.39 11.28 -4.14
C TYR A 32 -8.69 11.99 -5.30
N LEU A 33 -7.44 11.60 -5.60
CA LEU A 33 -6.64 12.18 -6.67
C LEU A 33 -6.24 11.11 -7.70
N HIS A 34 -6.53 11.39 -8.98
CA HIS A 34 -6.02 10.56 -10.06
C HIS A 34 -4.54 10.89 -10.31
N THR A 35 -3.68 9.88 -10.14
CA THR A 35 -2.23 10.00 -10.30
C THR A 35 -1.75 9.04 -11.37
N PRO A 36 -1.95 9.35 -12.67
CA PRO A 36 -1.48 8.49 -13.75
C PRO A 36 0.05 8.40 -13.75
N ILE A 37 0.58 7.30 -14.29
CA ILE A 37 2.02 7.01 -14.33
C ILE A 37 2.80 8.04 -15.16
N SER A 38 2.12 8.83 -15.99
CA SER A 38 2.73 9.90 -16.80
C SER A 38 3.06 11.19 -16.03
N LEU A 39 2.64 11.31 -14.77
CA LEU A 39 2.98 12.49 -13.97
C LEU A 39 4.48 12.55 -13.69
N SER A 40 5.04 13.75 -13.81
CA SER A 40 6.38 14.02 -13.30
C SER A 40 6.40 14.02 -11.77
N GLU A 41 7.61 13.90 -11.21
CA GLU A 41 7.82 13.94 -9.77
C GLU A 41 7.30 15.25 -9.16
N ASP A 42 7.62 16.39 -9.78
CA ASP A 42 7.21 17.72 -9.29
C ASP A 42 5.70 17.94 -9.36
N GLU A 43 5.03 17.45 -10.41
CA GLU A 43 3.57 17.52 -10.50
C GLU A 43 2.91 16.68 -9.41
N LEU A 44 3.43 15.49 -9.13
CA LEU A 44 2.91 14.63 -8.08
C LEU A 44 3.15 15.23 -6.70
N VAL A 45 4.36 15.71 -6.41
CA VAL A 45 4.70 16.39 -5.15
C VAL A 45 3.81 17.62 -4.93
N SER A 46 3.62 18.45 -5.96
CA SER A 46 2.72 19.61 -5.89
C SER A 46 1.27 19.21 -5.57
N LYS A 47 0.75 18.16 -6.23
CA LYS A 47 -0.59 17.63 -5.98
C LYS A 47 -0.78 17.06 -4.57
N LEU A 48 0.30 16.55 -3.96
CA LEU A 48 0.29 15.98 -2.61
C LEU A 48 0.46 17.04 -1.50
N GLY A 49 0.67 18.31 -1.84
CA GLY A 49 0.83 19.41 -0.88
C GLY A 49 2.25 19.96 -0.76
N GLY A 50 3.18 19.50 -1.60
CA GLY A 50 4.57 19.98 -1.63
C GLY A 50 5.52 19.15 -0.75
N ASP A 51 6.76 19.60 -0.66
CA ASP A 51 7.77 18.96 0.18
C ASP A 51 7.39 19.09 1.67
N ASN A 52 7.69 18.05 2.47
CA ASN A 52 7.42 18.01 3.91
C ASN A 52 5.95 18.28 4.30
N SER A 53 5.01 17.77 3.52
CA SER A 53 3.57 18.00 3.72
C SER A 53 2.81 16.82 4.32
N ILE A 54 3.37 15.60 4.24
CA ILE A 54 2.70 14.34 4.59
C ILE A 54 3.29 13.74 5.88
N ASP A 55 2.42 13.43 6.84
CA ASP A 55 2.81 12.74 8.09
C ASP A 55 2.96 11.23 7.89
N LEU A 56 2.12 10.62 7.06
CA LEU A 56 2.04 9.18 6.87
C LEU A 56 1.72 8.80 5.41
N ILE A 57 2.53 7.92 4.84
CA ILE A 57 2.25 7.23 3.56
C ILE A 57 1.92 5.77 3.85
N ILE A 58 0.83 5.26 3.28
CA ILE A 58 0.46 3.85 3.37
C ILE A 58 0.30 3.26 1.96
N SER A 59 0.90 2.09 1.72
CA SER A 59 0.54 1.21 0.60
C SER A 59 0.06 -0.14 1.11
N ALA A 60 -1.22 -0.43 0.88
CA ALA A 60 -1.87 -1.67 1.28
C ALA A 60 -1.97 -2.62 0.08
N THR A 61 -1.08 -3.62 0.02
CA THR A 61 -1.06 -4.66 -1.02
C THR A 61 -0.94 -4.12 -2.45
N ALA A 62 -0.23 -3.00 -2.66
CA ALA A 62 -0.10 -2.39 -3.99
C ALA A 62 1.34 -2.01 -4.40
N VAL A 63 2.25 -1.79 -3.43
CA VAL A 63 3.58 -1.21 -3.70
C VAL A 63 4.41 -1.99 -4.73
N HIS A 64 4.18 -3.30 -4.86
CA HIS A 64 4.87 -4.15 -5.84
C HIS A 64 4.52 -3.82 -7.30
N TRP A 65 3.47 -3.06 -7.56
CA TRP A 65 3.14 -2.56 -8.91
C TRP A 65 3.84 -1.26 -9.28
N PHE A 66 4.44 -0.57 -8.31
CA PHE A 66 4.98 0.77 -8.51
C PHE A 66 6.38 0.76 -9.13
N ASP A 67 6.75 1.88 -9.77
CA ASP A 67 8.16 2.22 -9.98
C ASP A 67 8.74 2.64 -8.62
N LEU A 68 9.48 1.72 -7.98
CA LEU A 68 9.98 1.92 -6.62
C LEU A 68 10.97 3.10 -6.52
N PRO A 69 11.98 3.26 -7.41
CA PRO A 69 12.82 4.45 -7.42
C PRO A 69 12.02 5.76 -7.47
N PHE A 70 11.06 5.87 -8.40
CA PHE A 70 10.22 7.07 -8.51
C PHE A 70 9.37 7.28 -7.25
N PHE A 71 8.70 6.23 -6.77
CA PHE A 71 7.87 6.28 -5.58
C PHE A 71 8.66 6.70 -4.33
N TYR A 72 9.85 6.15 -4.13
CA TYR A 72 10.69 6.49 -2.97
C TYR A 72 11.29 7.89 -3.05
N SER A 73 11.56 8.40 -4.25
CA SER A 73 11.95 9.79 -4.45
C SER A 73 10.83 10.74 -4.00
N VAL A 74 9.61 10.52 -4.50
CA VAL A 74 8.41 11.29 -4.09
C VAL A 74 8.14 11.15 -2.60
N ALA A 75 8.15 9.93 -2.06
CA ALA A 75 7.92 9.68 -0.65
C ALA A 75 8.91 10.43 0.24
N ASN A 76 10.20 10.43 -0.14
CA ASN A 76 11.21 11.16 0.60
C ASN A 76 11.00 12.67 0.63
N ARG A 77 10.48 13.23 -0.47
CA ARG A 77 10.17 14.66 -0.61
C ARG A 77 8.93 15.06 0.19
N VAL A 78 7.84 14.33 0.04
CA VAL A 78 6.56 14.72 0.66
C VAL A 78 6.50 14.40 2.16
N LEU A 79 7.21 13.36 2.63
CA LEU A 79 7.22 13.02 4.06
C LEU A 79 7.87 14.12 4.89
N LYS A 80 7.16 14.59 5.91
CA LYS A 80 7.66 15.53 6.91
C LYS A 80 8.95 15.00 7.55
N LYS A 81 9.96 15.85 7.68
CA LYS A 81 11.16 15.52 8.45
C LYS A 81 11.08 16.10 9.87
N PRO A 82 11.60 15.39 10.89
CA PRO A 82 12.23 14.06 10.82
C PRO A 82 11.25 12.88 11.04
N HIS A 83 9.96 13.13 11.24
CA HIS A 83 9.03 12.15 11.82
C HIS A 83 7.99 11.55 10.86
N GLY A 84 8.06 11.85 9.57
CA GLY A 84 7.17 11.27 8.56
C GLY A 84 7.39 9.76 8.43
N ILE A 85 6.30 9.01 8.38
CA ILE A 85 6.32 7.54 8.33
C ILE A 85 5.85 7.04 6.97
N ILE A 86 6.49 6.00 6.46
CA ILE A 86 5.97 5.19 5.36
C ILE A 86 5.75 3.76 5.86
N ALA A 87 4.54 3.25 5.64
CA ALA A 87 4.16 1.88 5.98
C ALA A 87 3.67 1.16 4.72
N VAL A 88 4.23 -0.02 4.47
CA VAL A 88 3.77 -0.92 3.41
C VAL A 88 3.41 -2.25 4.01
N TRP A 89 2.27 -2.82 3.62
CA TRP A 89 1.81 -4.08 4.19
C TRP A 89 1.03 -4.90 3.18
N THR A 90 0.93 -6.18 3.47
CA THR A 90 0.24 -7.16 2.64
C THR A 90 -0.37 -8.24 3.51
N PHE A 91 -1.34 -8.97 2.96
CA PHE A 91 -1.98 -10.12 3.58
C PHE A 91 -2.21 -11.20 2.52
N TYR A 92 -1.84 -12.45 2.82
CA TYR A 92 -2.12 -13.59 1.92
C TYR A 92 -2.42 -14.90 2.63
N ASP A 93 -2.29 -14.97 3.96
CA ASP A 93 -2.54 -16.22 4.69
C ASP A 93 -3.95 -16.22 5.29
N MET A 94 -4.80 -17.09 4.76
CA MET A 94 -6.04 -17.48 5.41
C MET A 94 -5.77 -18.80 6.13
N ARG A 95 -5.60 -18.73 7.46
CA ARG A 95 -5.19 -19.88 8.30
C ARG A 95 -6.00 -21.15 8.01
N ASP A 96 -7.33 -21.01 7.89
CA ASP A 96 -8.24 -22.15 7.68
C ASP A 96 -8.24 -22.70 6.23
N LEU A 97 -7.74 -21.93 5.26
CA LEU A 97 -7.70 -22.30 3.83
C LEU A 97 -6.28 -22.50 3.30
N LYS A 98 -5.28 -22.57 4.19
CA LYS A 98 -3.86 -22.56 3.84
C LYS A 98 -3.48 -23.59 2.76
N LYS A 99 -4.02 -24.81 2.85
CA LYS A 99 -3.77 -25.86 1.85
C LYS A 99 -4.36 -25.51 0.48
N SER A 100 -5.62 -25.10 0.43
CA SER A 100 -6.31 -24.73 -0.81
C SER A 100 -5.66 -23.51 -1.46
N MET A 101 -5.30 -22.50 -0.66
CA MET A 101 -4.60 -21.30 -1.14
C MET A 101 -3.21 -21.63 -1.68
N LYS A 102 -2.47 -22.54 -1.04
CA LYS A 102 -1.19 -23.02 -1.56
C LYS A 102 -1.36 -23.72 -2.91
N MET A 103 -2.32 -24.63 -3.04
CA MET A 103 -2.57 -25.34 -4.31
C MET A 103 -2.97 -24.38 -5.43
N LEU A 104 -3.89 -23.45 -5.16
CA LEU A 104 -4.29 -22.42 -6.12
C LEU A 104 -3.09 -21.58 -6.56
N ARG A 105 -2.28 -21.11 -5.59
CA ARG A 105 -1.07 -20.33 -5.84
C ARG A 105 -0.11 -21.08 -6.76
N GLU A 106 0.22 -22.33 -6.44
CA GLU A 106 1.14 -23.14 -7.25
C GLU A 106 0.62 -23.36 -8.68
N ALA A 107 -0.70 -23.51 -8.85
CA ALA A 107 -1.33 -23.67 -10.17
C ALA A 107 -1.33 -22.38 -11.01
N VAL A 108 -1.52 -21.22 -10.39
CA VAL A 108 -1.63 -19.94 -11.12
C VAL A 108 -0.31 -19.20 -11.29
N LEU A 109 0.68 -19.46 -10.42
CA LEU A 109 1.96 -18.73 -10.41
C LEU A 109 2.66 -18.63 -11.77
N PRO A 110 2.67 -19.68 -12.64
CA PRO A 110 3.28 -19.59 -13.97
C PRO A 110 2.61 -18.58 -14.92
N TYR A 111 1.37 -18.19 -14.64
CA TYR A 111 0.58 -17.25 -15.44
C TYR A 111 0.52 -15.85 -14.82
N CYS A 112 1.10 -15.69 -13.64
CA CYS A 112 1.10 -14.44 -12.89
C CYS A 112 2.29 -13.57 -13.25
N ASP A 113 2.13 -12.25 -13.13
CA ASP A 113 3.26 -11.33 -13.18
C ASP A 113 4.24 -11.66 -12.04
N PRO A 114 5.56 -11.76 -12.31
CA PRO A 114 6.56 -12.07 -11.28
C PRO A 114 6.54 -11.12 -10.08
N ARG A 115 6.03 -9.89 -10.23
CA ARG A 115 5.87 -8.93 -9.14
C ARG A 115 4.93 -9.42 -8.04
N LEU A 116 4.05 -10.38 -8.33
CA LEU A 116 3.22 -11.04 -7.31
C LEU A 116 4.03 -11.88 -6.31
N CYS A 117 5.30 -12.21 -6.59
CA CYS A 117 6.16 -12.87 -5.61
C CYS A 117 6.43 -12.00 -4.38
N TYR A 118 6.56 -10.67 -4.54
CA TYR A 118 6.82 -9.75 -3.43
C TYR A 118 5.79 -9.86 -2.30
N PRO A 119 4.49 -9.63 -2.58
CA PRO A 119 3.51 -9.57 -1.52
C PRO A 119 3.20 -11.01 -1.02
N LEU A 120 3.34 -12.05 -1.87
CA LEU A 120 3.23 -13.48 -1.48
C LEU A 120 4.34 -13.96 -0.53
N GLU A 121 5.53 -13.36 -0.60
CA GLU A 121 6.64 -13.61 0.34
C GLU A 121 6.65 -12.60 1.50
N GLY A 122 5.53 -11.90 1.73
CA GLY A 122 5.36 -10.96 2.84
C GLY A 122 6.26 -9.73 2.73
N TYR A 123 6.58 -9.30 1.51
CA TYR A 123 7.51 -8.21 1.19
C TYR A 123 8.94 -8.39 1.70
N ARG A 124 9.34 -9.61 2.08
CA ARG A 124 10.70 -9.87 2.60
C ARG A 124 11.82 -9.46 1.63
N LYS A 125 11.57 -9.58 0.31
CA LYS A 125 12.54 -9.21 -0.74
C LYS A 125 12.29 -7.83 -1.36
N LEU A 126 11.26 -7.11 -0.91
CA LEU A 126 10.94 -5.80 -1.47
C LEU A 126 12.07 -4.81 -1.11
N PRO A 127 12.68 -4.13 -2.09
CA PRO A 127 13.59 -3.03 -1.79
C PRO A 127 12.87 -1.98 -0.95
N PHE A 128 13.40 -1.58 0.20
CA PHE A 128 12.69 -0.64 1.09
C PHE A 128 13.70 0.23 1.86
N PRO A 129 14.21 1.30 1.26
CA PRO A 129 15.36 2.06 1.74
C PRO A 129 14.99 3.08 2.83
N PHE A 130 14.12 2.71 3.78
CA PHE A 130 13.70 3.57 4.88
C PHE A 130 14.12 2.97 6.22
N GLU A 131 14.52 3.83 7.15
CA GLU A 131 14.83 3.43 8.51
C GLU A 131 13.57 2.91 9.22
N SER A 132 13.77 1.94 10.10
CA SER A 132 12.67 1.36 10.87
C SER A 132 12.12 2.38 11.86
N ALA A 133 10.80 2.57 11.86
CA ALA A 133 10.08 3.30 12.90
C ALA A 133 9.81 2.45 14.17
N GLY A 134 10.59 1.38 14.40
CA GLY A 134 10.32 0.35 15.42
C GLY A 134 9.41 -0.79 14.95
N TYR A 135 9.03 -0.78 13.67
CA TYR A 135 8.16 -1.77 13.04
C TYR A 135 8.78 -2.22 11.71
N GLY A 136 9.37 -3.42 11.68
CA GLY A 136 9.96 -4.04 10.48
C GLY A 136 11.00 -3.18 9.73
N CYS A 137 11.69 -3.78 8.78
CA CYS A 137 12.53 -3.07 7.81
C CYS A 137 12.75 -3.94 6.57
N GLU A 138 13.50 -3.43 5.59
CA GLU A 138 13.95 -4.21 4.43
C GLU A 138 14.57 -5.55 4.87
N GLY A 139 14.17 -6.65 4.21
CA GLY A 139 14.64 -8.01 4.57
C GLY A 139 13.99 -8.62 5.82
N SER A 140 13.46 -7.79 6.73
CA SER A 140 12.91 -8.19 8.03
C SER A 140 11.57 -7.54 8.31
N PRO A 141 10.52 -7.79 7.49
CA PRO A 141 9.18 -7.32 7.79
C PRO A 141 8.68 -7.98 9.09
N ILE A 142 7.88 -7.23 9.85
CA ILE A 142 7.19 -7.76 11.02
C ILE A 142 5.88 -8.42 10.60
N GLU A 143 5.57 -9.57 11.18
CA GLU A 143 4.27 -10.21 11.05
C GLU A 143 3.36 -9.72 12.17
N LEU A 144 2.18 -9.24 11.80
CA LEU A 144 1.17 -8.77 12.74
C LEU A 144 -0.01 -9.75 12.67
N ASP A 145 -0.27 -10.48 13.76
CA ASP A 145 -1.45 -11.35 13.84
C ASP A 145 -2.68 -10.48 14.11
N THR A 146 -3.43 -10.19 13.05
CA THR A 146 -4.69 -9.47 13.15
C THR A 146 -5.82 -10.45 12.87
N GLU A 147 -6.54 -10.86 13.91
CA GLU A 147 -7.67 -11.75 13.76
C GLU A 147 -8.91 -10.98 13.29
N VAL A 148 -9.17 -11.03 11.99
CA VAL A 148 -10.45 -10.57 11.43
C VAL A 148 -11.35 -11.79 11.25
N LYS A 149 -12.37 -11.91 12.11
CA LYS A 149 -13.45 -12.88 11.89
C LYS A 149 -14.45 -12.27 10.92
N MET A 150 -14.64 -12.91 9.78
CA MET A 150 -15.65 -12.54 8.81
C MET A 150 -16.24 -13.80 8.17
N THR A 151 -17.49 -13.70 7.74
CA THR A 151 -18.17 -14.72 6.95
C THR A 151 -17.60 -14.76 5.53
N PHE A 152 -17.82 -15.87 4.82
CA PHE A 152 -17.42 -15.98 3.42
C PHE A 152 -18.11 -14.92 2.54
N ASP A 153 -19.39 -14.63 2.79
CA ASP A 153 -20.13 -13.60 2.05
C ASP A 153 -19.59 -12.18 2.31
N GLU A 154 -19.03 -11.93 3.49
CA GLU A 154 -18.33 -10.68 3.79
C GLU A 154 -16.95 -10.61 3.11
N TYR A 155 -16.29 -11.74 2.90
CA TYR A 155 -15.00 -11.81 2.21
C TYR A 155 -15.11 -11.56 0.69
N VAL A 156 -16.22 -11.96 0.07
CA VAL A 156 -16.41 -11.90 -1.41
C VAL A 156 -17.02 -10.57 -1.89
N LYS A 157 -17.50 -9.70 -0.99
CA LYS A 157 -18.05 -8.37 -1.31
C LYS A 157 -16.97 -7.31 -1.47
#